data_AF-A0A8F4J867-F1
#
_entry.id   AF-A0A8F4J867-F1
#
_cell.length_a   1.000
_cell.length_b   1.000
_cell.length_c   1.000
_cell.angle_alpha   90.00
_cell.angle_beta   90.00
_cell.angle_gamma   90.00
#
_symmetry.space_group_name_H-M   'P 1'
#
loop_
_entity.id
_entity.type
_entity.pdbx_description
1 polymer ?
#
loop_
_entity_poly.entity_id
_entity_poly.type
_entity_poly.pdbx_seq_one_letter_code
_entity_poly.pdbx_strand_id
1 'polypeptide(L)'
;MSGLQAFGPKARAVTIVGALVVLVGSMALFTLLFTLIWPGEARYVAELRCDDAHPEAVVVQDTQQTSDGTSTDFTVYCVSPDGDAIDQGWAPSFLALWALHTAAAGVLVALGLVRRRARRRRRLAQA
;
A
#
# COMPACT_ATOMS: atom_id res chain seq x y z
N MET A 1 17.37 22.45 -18.99
CA MET A 1 16.86 21.28 -18.23
C MET A 1 17.62 20.05 -18.73
N SER A 2 18.88 19.88 -18.29
CA SER A 2 19.90 19.12 -19.05
C SER A 2 20.73 18.17 -18.15
N GLY A 3 20.10 17.48 -17.20
CA GLY A 3 20.83 16.68 -16.20
C GLY A 3 20.82 15.16 -16.37
N LEU A 4 19.93 14.58 -17.19
CA LEU A 4 19.68 13.12 -17.15
C LEU A 4 20.45 12.27 -18.20
N GLN A 5 21.41 12.85 -18.92
CA GLN A 5 22.11 12.15 -20.02
C GLN A 5 23.56 11.72 -19.74
N ALA A 6 24.16 12.10 -18.60
CA ALA A 6 25.58 11.83 -18.34
C ALA A 6 25.89 10.54 -17.54
N PHE A 7 24.86 9.75 -17.17
CA PHE A 7 25.05 8.56 -16.33
C PHE A 7 25.11 7.28 -17.18
N GLY A 8 26.21 6.52 -17.05
CA GLY A 8 26.34 5.19 -17.66
C GLY A 8 25.20 4.23 -17.26
N PRO A 9 24.98 3.13 -17.99
CA PRO A 9 23.81 2.25 -17.81
C PRO A 9 23.65 1.74 -16.37
N LYS A 10 24.78 1.53 -15.66
CA LYS A 10 24.79 1.14 -14.25
C LYS A 10 24.28 2.25 -13.32
N ALA A 11 24.72 3.48 -13.52
CA ALA A 11 24.29 4.62 -12.71
C ALA A 11 22.80 4.94 -12.94
N ARG A 12 22.30 4.81 -14.18
CA ARG A 12 20.86 4.90 -14.46
C ARG A 12 20.05 3.81 -13.77
N ALA A 13 20.52 2.56 -13.79
CA ALA A 13 19.85 1.46 -13.10
C ALA A 13 19.77 1.70 -11.58
N VAL A 14 20.88 2.13 -10.96
CA VAL A 14 20.92 2.47 -9.53
C VAL A 14 19.93 3.59 -9.18
N THR A 15 19.87 4.66 -9.97
CA THR A 15 18.91 5.74 -9.72
C THR A 15 17.46 5.29 -9.86
N ILE A 16 17.15 4.46 -10.86
CA ILE A 16 15.78 3.94 -11.07
C ILE A 16 15.38 3.01 -9.92
N VAL A 17 16.26 2.08 -9.55
CA VAL A 17 16.01 1.15 -8.44
C VAL A 17 15.87 1.92 -7.13
N GLY A 18 16.75 2.90 -6.86
CA GLY A 18 16.65 3.74 -5.68
C GLY A 18 15.33 4.51 -5.62
N ALA A 19 14.90 5.11 -6.73
CA ALA A 19 13.61 5.80 -6.81
C ALA A 19 12.42 4.85 -6.58
N LEU A 20 12.49 3.62 -7.11
CA LEU A 20 11.46 2.60 -6.87
C LEU A 20 11.40 2.19 -5.40
N VAL A 21 12.55 1.96 -4.75
CA VAL A 21 12.60 1.60 -3.32
C VAL A 21 12.01 2.72 -2.46
N VAL A 22 12.36 3.98 -2.73
CA VAL A 22 11.80 5.14 -2.00
C VAL A 22 10.29 5.26 -2.24
N LEU A 23 9.83 5.05 -3.47
CA LEU A 23 8.39 5.10 -3.78
C LEU A 23 7.63 3.98 -3.06
N VAL A 24 8.11 2.74 -3.14
CA VAL A 24 7.48 1.57 -2.54
C VAL A 24 7.49 1.66 -1.01
N GLY A 25 8.60 2.12 -0.42
CA GLY A 25 8.73 2.37 1.02
C GLY A 25 7.84 3.51 1.50
N SER A 26 7.73 4.60 0.76
CA SER A 26 6.82 5.70 1.12
C SER A 26 5.35 5.30 1.02
N MET A 27 4.99 4.39 0.10
CA MET A 27 3.65 3.79 0.09
C MET A 27 3.37 2.95 1.32
N ALA A 28 4.36 2.21 1.86
CA ALA A 28 4.18 1.45 3.10
C ALA A 28 3.84 2.36 4.28
N LEU A 29 4.61 3.44 4.44
CA LEU A 29 4.36 4.43 5.50
C LEU A 29 3.02 5.15 5.30
N PHE A 30 2.68 5.51 4.06
CA PHE A 30 1.40 6.13 3.73
C PHE A 30 0.24 5.21 4.12
N THR A 31 0.28 3.94 3.76
CA THR A 31 -0.74 2.96 4.13
C THR A 31 -0.88 2.84 5.64
N LEU A 32 0.23 2.75 6.40
CA LEU A 32 0.19 2.72 7.87
C LEU A 32 -0.52 3.95 8.44
N LEU A 33 -0.10 5.15 8.04
CA LEU A 33 -0.67 6.40 8.54
C LEU A 33 -2.14 6.55 8.17
N PHE A 34 -2.52 6.14 6.96
CA PHE A 34 -3.90 6.22 6.51
C PHE A 34 -4.80 5.27 7.30
N THR A 35 -4.34 4.05 7.58
CA THR A 35 -5.09 3.10 8.41
C THR A 35 -5.28 3.55 9.86
N LEU A 36 -4.35 4.34 10.40
CA LEU A 36 -4.51 4.94 11.73
C LEU A 36 -5.63 5.98 11.77
N ILE A 37 -5.83 6.71 10.67
CA ILE A 37 -6.86 7.76 10.57
C ILE A 37 -8.21 7.15 10.17
N TRP A 38 -8.20 6.15 9.29
CA TRP A 38 -9.39 5.52 8.74
C TRP A 38 -9.22 3.98 8.70
N PRO A 39 -9.54 3.28 9.80
CA PRO A 39 -9.40 1.82 9.87
C PRO A 39 -10.43 1.08 9.00
N GLY A 40 -11.46 1.78 8.52
CA GLY A 40 -12.51 1.20 7.67
C GLY A 40 -11.99 0.58 6.38
N GLU A 41 -10.85 1.04 5.85
CA GLU A 41 -10.24 0.43 4.67
C GLU A 41 -9.70 -0.98 4.96
N ALA A 42 -9.13 -1.19 6.14
CA ALA A 42 -8.60 -2.48 6.56
C ALA A 42 -9.70 -3.52 6.77
N ARG A 43 -10.90 -3.09 7.19
CA ARG A 43 -12.07 -3.97 7.31
C ARG A 43 -12.42 -4.65 5.97
N TYR A 44 -12.54 -3.89 4.89
CA TYR A 44 -12.89 -4.44 3.57
C TYR A 44 -11.88 -5.47 3.07
N VAL A 45 -10.59 -5.25 3.35
CA VAL A 45 -9.53 -6.17 2.95
C VAL A 45 -9.48 -7.40 3.87
N ALA A 46 -9.85 -7.25 5.14
CA ALA A 46 -9.94 -8.34 6.09
C ALA A 46 -11.11 -9.28 5.80
N GLU A 47 -12.27 -8.77 5.38
CA GLU A 47 -13.44 -9.60 5.02
C GLU A 47 -13.11 -10.61 3.92
N LEU A 48 -12.24 -10.25 2.96
CA LEU A 48 -11.76 -11.16 1.91
C LEU A 48 -10.92 -12.34 2.43
N ARG A 49 -10.47 -12.30 3.68
CA ARG A 49 -9.67 -13.36 4.31
C ARG A 49 -10.42 -14.16 5.36
N CYS A 50 -11.58 -13.71 5.77
CA CYS A 50 -12.41 -14.45 6.69
C CYS A 50 -13.02 -15.67 6.00
N ASP A 51 -13.22 -16.76 6.76
CA ASP A 51 -13.89 -17.96 6.27
C ASP A 51 -15.41 -17.84 6.38
N ASP A 52 -16.13 -18.78 5.79
CA ASP A 52 -17.59 -18.80 5.83
C ASP A 52 -18.15 -19.01 7.25
N ALA A 53 -17.34 -19.54 8.18
CA ALA A 53 -17.72 -19.72 9.58
C ALA A 53 -17.60 -18.41 10.39
N HIS A 54 -16.75 -17.47 9.96
CA HIS A 54 -16.47 -16.19 10.62
C HIS A 54 -16.54 -15.02 9.64
N PRO A 55 -17.65 -14.80 8.91
CA PRO A 55 -17.69 -13.96 7.73
C PRO A 55 -17.49 -12.46 8.00
N GLU A 56 -17.64 -11.99 9.24
CA GLU A 56 -17.54 -10.58 9.57
C GLU A 56 -16.14 -10.22 10.07
N ALA A 57 -15.45 -9.29 9.40
CA ALA A 57 -14.20 -8.75 9.92
C ALA A 57 -14.44 -7.53 10.81
N VAL A 58 -13.79 -7.52 11.98
CA VAL A 58 -13.78 -6.41 12.92
C VAL A 58 -12.34 -5.99 13.17
N VAL A 59 -12.08 -4.69 13.10
CA VAL A 59 -10.77 -4.10 13.40
C VAL A 59 -10.86 -3.44 14.77
N VAL A 60 -10.07 -3.91 15.72
CA VAL A 60 -10.02 -3.39 17.08
C VAL A 60 -8.72 -2.63 17.26
N GLN A 61 -8.80 -1.43 17.84
CA GLN A 61 -7.66 -0.63 18.24
C GLN A 61 -7.49 -0.77 19.76
N ASP A 62 -6.49 -1.55 20.18
CA ASP A 62 -6.17 -1.74 21.58
C ASP A 62 -5.08 -0.76 22.00
N THR A 63 -5.45 0.18 22.86
CA THR A 63 -4.49 1.13 23.45
C THR A 63 -4.20 0.71 24.87
N GLN A 64 -3.01 0.14 25.07
CA GLN A 64 -2.54 -0.32 26.38
C GLN A 64 -1.65 0.77 27.00
N GLN A 65 -1.97 1.17 28.23
CA GLN A 65 -1.13 2.04 29.05
C GLN A 65 -0.31 1.17 29.99
N THR A 66 1.00 1.12 29.79
CA THR A 66 1.93 0.44 30.71
C THR A 66 2.82 1.47 31.40
N SER A 67 3.57 1.05 32.43
CA SER A 67 4.58 1.91 33.06
C SER A 67 5.63 2.45 32.09
N ASP A 68 5.78 1.78 30.95
CA ASP A 68 6.82 2.03 29.95
C ASP A 68 6.33 2.89 28.78
N GLY A 69 5.04 3.22 28.75
CA GLY A 69 4.43 4.11 27.78
C GLY A 69 3.05 3.68 27.29
N THR A 70 2.50 4.47 26.38
CA THR A 70 1.28 4.14 25.64
C THR A 70 1.65 3.34 24.39
N SER A 71 1.15 2.11 24.28
CA SER A 71 1.23 1.31 23.06
C SER A 71 -0.15 1.20 22.43
N THR A 72 -0.24 1.47 21.13
CA THR A 72 -1.47 1.27 20.35
C THR A 72 -1.22 0.15 19.36
N ASP A 73 -1.93 -0.95 19.53
CA ASP A 73 -1.92 -2.08 18.60
C ASP A 73 -3.26 -2.18 17.87
N PHE A 74 -3.21 -2.75 16.68
CA PHE A 74 -4.39 -3.03 15.87
C PHE A 74 -4.49 -4.53 15.68
N THR A 75 -5.67 -5.08 15.94
CA THR A 75 -5.93 -6.50 15.76
C THR A 75 -7.16 -6.68 14.89
N VAL A 76 -7.08 -7.65 13.98
CA VAL A 76 -8.16 -7.96 13.06
C VAL A 76 -8.75 -9.28 13.48
N TYR A 77 -10.03 -9.28 13.81
CA TYR A 77 -10.77 -10.47 14.17
C TYR A 77 -11.79 -10.82 13.09
N CYS A 78 -11.89 -12.10 12.75
CA CYS A 78 -13.02 -12.63 12.00
C CYS A 78 -14.03 -13.19 13.01
N VAL A 79 -15.27 -12.74 12.94
CA VAL A 79 -16.32 -13.03 13.93
C VAL A 79 -17.43 -13.85 13.28
N SER A 80 -17.86 -14.89 13.99
CA SER A 80 -19.00 -15.73 13.65
C SER A 80 -20.31 -15.15 14.18
N PRO A 81 -21.47 -15.44 13.56
CA PRO A 81 -22.78 -15.04 14.12
C PRO A 81 -23.02 -15.53 15.55
N ASP A 82 -22.37 -16.63 15.94
CA ASP A 82 -22.46 -17.22 17.29
C ASP A 82 -21.56 -16.50 18.32
N GLY A 83 -20.81 -15.48 17.90
CA GLY A 83 -19.90 -14.69 18.74
C GLY A 83 -18.51 -15.30 18.93
N ASP A 84 -18.20 -16.39 18.23
CA ASP A 84 -16.82 -16.91 18.15
C ASP A 84 -15.95 -15.95 17.32
N ALA A 85 -14.69 -15.78 17.72
CA ALA A 85 -13.77 -14.82 17.10
C ALA A 85 -12.37 -15.40 16.92
N ILE A 86 -11.87 -15.30 15.69
CA ILE A 86 -10.52 -15.75 15.32
C ILE A 86 -9.64 -14.54 15.05
N ASP A 87 -8.48 -14.49 15.71
CA ASP A 87 -7.44 -13.50 15.45
C ASP A 87 -6.71 -13.80 14.13
N GLN A 88 -6.74 -12.84 13.20
CA GLN A 88 -6.03 -12.87 11.93
C GLN A 88 -4.77 -12.00 11.92
N GLY A 89 -4.58 -11.16 12.94
CA GLY A 89 -3.51 -10.19 13.05
C GLY A 89 -3.58 -9.06 12.03
N TRP A 90 -2.80 -8.00 12.27
CA TRP A 90 -2.77 -6.81 11.43
C TRP A 90 -1.90 -6.93 10.17
N ALA A 91 -0.77 -7.62 10.28
CA ALA A 91 0.24 -7.67 9.22
C ALA A 91 -0.30 -8.15 7.86
N PRO A 92 -1.15 -9.19 7.78
CA PRO A 92 -1.74 -9.59 6.51
C PRO A 92 -2.56 -8.46 5.87
N SER A 93 -3.43 -7.81 6.65
CA SER A 93 -4.31 -6.73 6.17
C SER A 93 -3.51 -5.54 5.69
N PHE A 94 -2.48 -5.15 6.45
CA PHE A 94 -1.53 -4.13 6.06
C PHE A 94 -0.83 -4.46 4.72
N LEU A 95 -0.30 -5.67 4.56
CA LEU A 95 0.40 -6.07 3.33
C LEU A 95 -0.50 -6.05 2.10
N ALA A 96 -1.76 -6.46 2.25
CA ALA A 96 -2.73 -6.42 1.16
C ALA A 96 -3.07 -4.98 0.76
N LEU A 97 -3.31 -4.09 1.73
CA LEU A 97 -3.53 -2.67 1.46
C LEU A 97 -2.31 -2.02 0.80
N TRP A 98 -1.11 -2.30 1.31
CA TRP A 98 0.12 -1.77 0.75
C TRP A 98 0.35 -2.24 -0.69
N ALA A 99 0.11 -3.53 -0.96
CA ALA A 99 0.18 -4.09 -2.30
C ALA A 99 -0.83 -3.43 -3.24
N LEU A 100 -2.07 -3.22 -2.79
CA LEU A 100 -3.13 -2.57 -3.56
C LEU A 100 -2.75 -1.13 -3.93
N HIS A 101 -2.29 -0.34 -2.96
CA HIS A 101 -1.84 1.04 -3.18
C HIS A 101 -0.65 1.12 -4.13
N THR A 102 0.34 0.25 -3.93
CA THR A 102 1.54 0.18 -4.78
C THR A 102 1.18 -0.19 -6.22
N ALA A 103 0.26 -1.16 -6.40
CA ALA A 103 -0.23 -1.55 -7.71
C ALA A 103 -1.00 -0.41 -8.40
N ALA A 104 -1.90 0.26 -7.68
CA ALA A 104 -2.66 1.40 -8.19
C ALA A 104 -1.73 2.54 -8.65
N ALA A 105 -0.74 2.90 -7.83
CA ALA A 105 0.27 3.90 -8.19
C ALA A 105 1.07 3.46 -9.43
N GLY A 106 1.46 2.19 -9.52
CA GLY A 106 2.16 1.61 -10.67
C GLY A 106 1.36 1.74 -11.98
N VAL A 107 0.05 1.44 -11.94
CA VAL A 107 -0.85 1.59 -13.09
C VAL A 107 -0.92 3.05 -13.55
N LEU A 108 -1.07 4.01 -12.61
CA LEU A 108 -1.13 5.43 -12.94
C LEU A 108 0.17 5.92 -13.59
N VAL A 109 1.32 5.50 -13.06
CA VAL A 109 2.64 5.81 -13.64
C VAL A 109 2.75 5.22 -15.06
N ALA A 110 2.39 3.96 -15.24
CA ALA A 110 2.42 3.31 -16.55
C ALA A 110 1.54 4.03 -17.58
N LEU A 111 0.29 4.36 -17.22
CA LEU A 111 -0.62 5.12 -18.08
C LEU A 111 -0.05 6.51 -18.42
N GLY A 112 0.56 7.19 -17.44
CA GLY A 112 1.23 8.47 -17.65
C GLY A 112 2.39 8.36 -18.66
N LEU A 113 3.21 7.33 -18.54
CA LEU A 113 4.33 7.07 -19.46
C LEU A 113 3.86 6.72 -20.87
N VAL A 114 2.83 5.88 -21.01
CA VAL A 114 2.22 5.52 -22.30
C VAL A 114 1.66 6.78 -22.98
N ARG A 115 0.90 7.61 -22.26
CA ARG A 115 0.35 8.87 -22.80
C ARG A 115 1.45 9.85 -23.21
N ARG A 116 2.52 10.00 -22.42
CA ARG A 116 3.67 10.84 -22.77
C ARG A 116 4.38 10.35 -24.03
N ARG A 117 4.61 9.04 -24.17
CA ARG A 117 5.20 8.43 -25.37
C ARG A 117 4.32 8.64 -26.60
N ALA A 118 3.01 8.44 -26.49
CA ALA A 118 2.07 8.68 -27.58
C ALA A 118 2.07 10.15 -28.03
N ARG A 119 2.04 11.11 -27.10
CA ARG A 119 2.12 12.55 -27.40
C ARG A 119 3.45 12.92 -28.10
N ARG A 120 4.57 12.35 -27.66
CA ARG A 120 5.88 12.59 -28.28
C ARG A 120 5.95 12.05 -29.72
N ARG A 121 5.40 10.86 -29.97
CA ARG A 121 5.30 10.28 -31.32
C ARG A 121 4.47 11.14 -32.25
N ARG A 122 3.31 11.65 -31.78
CA ARG A 122 2.46 12.55 -32.56
C ARG A 122 3.17 13.85 -32.95
N ARG A 123 3.92 14.47 -32.02
CA ARG A 123 4.70 15.69 -32.31
C ARG A 123 5.80 15.45 -33.35
N LEU A 124 6.47 14.31 -33.31
CA LEU A 124 7.50 13.94 -34.29
C LEU A 124 6.91 13.60 -35.66
N ALA A 125 5.64 13.20 -35.73
CA ALA A 125 4.95 12.95 -36.99
C ALA A 125 4.38 14.24 -37.64
N GLN A 126 4.40 15.37 -36.90
CA GLN A 126 3.90 16.68 -37.36
C GLN A 126 5.04 17.67 -37.66
N ALA A 127 6.29 17.29 -37.41
CA ALA A 127 7.50 18.06 -37.69
C ALA A 127 8.24 17.43 -38.87
#